data_AF-F5IVD7-F1
#
_entry.id   AF-F5IVD7-F1
#
_cell.length_a   1.000
_cell.length_b   1.000
_cell.length_c   1.000
_cell.angle_alpha   90.00
_cell.angle_beta   90.00
_cell.angle_gamma   90.00
#
_symmetry.space_group_name_H-M   'P 1'
#
loop_
_entity.id
_entity.type
_entity.pdbx_description
1 polymer ?
#
loop_
_entity_poly.entity_id
_entity_poly.type
_entity_poly.pdbx_seq_one_letter_code
_entity_poly.pdbx_strand_id
1 'polypeptide(L)'
;MPLQLSVNYYNDEEAKLFKEYDNYTVINQMIRHNLVISEDEFKSYMLFTEYADEDGWRTYRDLADRVQHRLGDIEDFLDFSQGSIQTKMSSTRMNDSRMTERIGVSLGLNVINKFHSLTEADWAITPNVYIGSKRVKDFDYQIPMASDGSRFIQVENKGSVNDNNNNKTSSVSTHYRSIKGKKESILDSEKAQGIARHQNIYYGTIGVLDNHNTAKVWLVDPEAYYINWNPKKYKLISRLIYYAKLFKEIGININIQNQLYIRIEELIQSQNYMDFNNKPLKSNHGLRVSMVHTKSFASINYNEVLGSFFFIKRNDGIQAFMIAIPKSLINLIISQDFEQILNYEYINDEMNDKVTVGLRVRLSQVTEEVQESELQFVLNKKAKSYDYQSYQKIDYTNSGRIFGIISPKLGTQF
;
A
#
# COMPACT_ATOMS: atom_id res chain seq x y z
N MET A 1 -7.51 12.33 -6.04
CA MET A 1 -8.53 12.62 -7.10
C MET A 1 -9.18 11.30 -7.52
N PRO A 2 -10.49 11.22 -7.88
CA PRO A 2 -11.04 9.97 -8.42
C PRO A 2 -10.51 9.67 -9.83
N LEU A 3 -10.09 8.42 -10.06
CA LEU A 3 -9.58 7.91 -11.33
C LEU A 3 -10.42 6.72 -11.79
N GLN A 4 -10.76 6.69 -13.08
CA GLN A 4 -11.53 5.62 -13.70
C GLN A 4 -10.62 4.53 -14.28
N LEU A 5 -11.01 3.27 -14.07
CA LEU A 5 -10.42 2.07 -14.67
C LEU A 5 -11.48 1.26 -15.43
N SER A 6 -11.14 0.76 -16.61
CA SER A 6 -11.95 -0.22 -17.35
C SER A 6 -11.53 -1.63 -16.90
N VAL A 7 -12.45 -2.37 -16.29
CA VAL A 7 -12.19 -3.77 -15.88
C VAL A 7 -12.97 -4.72 -16.77
N ASN A 8 -12.30 -5.74 -17.31
CA ASN A 8 -12.92 -6.69 -18.22
C ASN A 8 -12.40 -8.11 -17.98
N TYR A 9 -13.23 -9.13 -18.24
CA TYR A 9 -12.72 -10.49 -18.37
C TYR A 9 -11.78 -10.60 -19.56
N TYR A 10 -10.71 -11.38 -19.41
CA TYR A 10 -9.76 -11.59 -20.50
C TYR A 10 -10.44 -12.23 -21.73
N ASN A 11 -11.36 -13.18 -21.53
CA ASN A 11 -12.18 -13.77 -22.60
C ASN A 11 -13.49 -14.36 -22.01
N ASP A 12 -14.33 -14.93 -22.87
CA ASP A 12 -15.61 -15.53 -22.46
C ASP A 12 -15.44 -16.80 -21.60
N GLU A 13 -14.31 -17.49 -21.69
CA GLU A 13 -13.99 -18.64 -20.84
C GLU A 13 -13.74 -18.19 -19.40
N GLU A 14 -12.89 -17.19 -19.20
CA GLU A 14 -12.65 -16.56 -17.90
C GLU A 14 -13.97 -15.99 -17.34
N ALA A 15 -14.78 -15.33 -18.17
CA ALA A 15 -16.10 -14.83 -17.75
C ALA A 15 -17.04 -15.93 -17.22
N LYS A 16 -16.94 -17.17 -17.75
CA LYS A 16 -17.71 -18.32 -17.23
C LYS A 16 -17.15 -18.81 -15.91
N LEU A 17 -15.83 -18.84 -15.75
CA LEU A 17 -15.19 -19.27 -14.51
C LEU A 17 -15.54 -18.35 -13.33
N PHE A 18 -15.49 -17.04 -13.54
CA PHE A 18 -15.85 -16.06 -12.50
C PHE A 18 -17.32 -16.13 -12.06
N LYS A 19 -18.23 -16.75 -12.83
CA LYS A 19 -19.64 -16.94 -12.41
C LYS A 19 -19.78 -17.82 -11.17
N GLU A 20 -18.79 -18.67 -10.89
CA GLU A 20 -18.77 -19.55 -9.73
C GLU A 20 -18.34 -18.82 -8.45
N TYR A 21 -17.89 -17.57 -8.54
CA TYR A 21 -17.43 -16.80 -7.38
C TYR A 21 -18.62 -16.23 -6.59
N ASP A 22 -18.58 -16.32 -5.27
CA ASP A 22 -19.64 -15.75 -4.41
C ASP A 22 -19.80 -14.24 -4.59
N ASN A 23 -18.71 -13.52 -4.87
CA ASN A 23 -18.72 -12.07 -5.13
C ASN A 23 -18.93 -11.73 -6.61
N TYR A 24 -19.37 -12.67 -7.45
CA TYR A 24 -19.59 -12.46 -8.89
C TYR A 24 -20.45 -11.23 -9.20
N THR A 25 -21.50 -10.98 -8.42
CA THR A 25 -22.38 -9.81 -8.62
C THR A 25 -21.61 -8.50 -8.47
N VAL A 26 -20.72 -8.40 -7.48
CA VAL A 26 -19.86 -7.23 -7.25
C VAL A 26 -18.90 -7.05 -8.43
N ILE A 27 -18.22 -8.14 -8.83
CA ILE A 27 -17.29 -8.14 -9.97
C ILE A 27 -18.00 -7.66 -11.25
N ASN A 28 -19.17 -8.22 -11.56
CA ASN A 28 -19.94 -7.86 -12.74
C ASN A 28 -20.42 -6.40 -12.72
N GLN A 29 -20.81 -5.89 -11.55
CA GLN A 29 -21.21 -4.49 -11.43
C GLN A 29 -20.04 -3.56 -11.77
N MET A 30 -18.83 -3.90 -11.31
CA MET A 30 -17.59 -3.16 -11.58
C MET A 30 -16.99 -3.40 -12.97
N ILE A 31 -17.42 -4.42 -13.70
CA ILE A 31 -17.08 -4.60 -15.12
C ILE A 31 -18.03 -3.81 -16.02
N ARG A 32 -19.31 -3.73 -15.63
CA ARG A 32 -20.34 -2.99 -16.40
C ARG A 32 -20.21 -1.48 -16.27
N HIS A 33 -19.65 -1.00 -15.16
CA HIS A 33 -19.38 0.40 -14.90
C HIS A 33 -17.88 0.57 -14.73
N ASN A 34 -17.30 1.70 -15.16
CA ASN A 34 -15.90 1.97 -14.86
C ASN A 34 -15.68 1.93 -13.33
N LEU A 35 -14.64 1.22 -12.90
CA LEU A 35 -14.24 1.15 -11.51
C LEU A 35 -13.54 2.46 -11.14
N VAL A 36 -13.88 3.03 -9.99
CA VAL A 36 -13.27 4.28 -9.50
C VAL A 36 -12.35 3.98 -8.33
N ILE A 37 -11.12 4.48 -8.42
CA ILE A 37 -10.12 4.47 -7.34
C ILE A 37 -9.65 5.89 -7.03
N SER A 38 -9.05 6.10 -5.87
CA SER A 38 -8.32 7.35 -5.63
C SER A 38 -6.94 7.31 -6.27
N GLU A 39 -6.49 8.43 -6.83
CA GLU A 39 -5.11 8.68 -7.21
C GLU A 39 -4.13 8.38 -6.06
N ASP A 40 -4.51 8.74 -4.84
CA ASP A 40 -3.73 8.55 -3.63
C ASP A 40 -3.54 7.05 -3.32
N GLU A 41 -4.58 6.23 -3.53
CA GLU A 41 -4.50 4.76 -3.40
C GLU A 41 -3.59 4.16 -4.49
N PHE A 42 -3.66 4.66 -5.72
CA PHE A 42 -2.75 4.21 -6.78
C PHE A 42 -1.29 4.58 -6.49
N LYS A 43 -1.05 5.83 -6.09
CA LYS A 43 0.27 6.34 -5.72
C LYS A 43 0.87 5.58 -4.55
N SER A 44 0.07 5.21 -3.54
CA SER A 44 0.59 4.47 -2.39
C SER A 44 1.22 3.14 -2.82
N TYR A 45 0.57 2.41 -3.73
CA TYR A 45 1.15 1.19 -4.27
C TYR A 45 2.37 1.45 -5.16
N MET A 46 2.37 2.50 -5.99
CA MET A 46 3.54 2.85 -6.80
C MET A 46 4.75 3.25 -5.96
N LEU A 47 4.52 3.93 -4.83
CA LEU A 47 5.55 4.49 -3.96
C LEU A 47 6.05 3.52 -2.89
N PHE A 48 5.18 2.66 -2.35
CA PHE A 48 5.47 1.88 -1.14
C PHE A 48 5.31 0.37 -1.31
N THR A 49 4.90 -0.13 -2.49
CA THR A 49 4.94 -1.58 -2.73
C THR A 49 6.38 -2.00 -3.01
N GLU A 50 6.88 -2.90 -2.19
CA GLU A 50 8.25 -3.41 -2.27
C GLU A 50 8.24 -4.91 -2.52
N TYR A 51 9.21 -5.35 -3.31
CA TYR A 51 9.39 -6.73 -3.75
C TYR A 51 10.64 -7.40 -3.14
N ALA A 52 11.27 -6.84 -2.09
CA ALA A 52 12.48 -7.41 -1.50
C ALA A 52 12.76 -6.97 -0.05
N ASP A 53 13.13 -7.91 0.83
CA ASP A 53 13.86 -7.74 2.10
C ASP A 53 15.36 -7.94 1.86
N GLU A 54 15.98 -6.99 1.14
CA GLU A 54 17.41 -6.97 0.86
C GLU A 54 18.11 -5.73 1.46
N ASP A 55 19.44 -5.69 1.47
CA ASP A 55 20.18 -4.49 1.84
C ASP A 55 19.88 -3.34 0.85
N GLY A 56 19.71 -2.12 1.37
CA GLY A 56 19.14 -1.00 0.60
C GLY A 56 17.61 -0.89 0.69
N TRP A 57 16.94 -1.64 1.57
CA TRP A 57 15.50 -1.59 1.85
C TRP A 57 15.17 -1.47 3.35
N ARG A 58 16.19 -1.29 4.19
CA ARG A 58 16.07 -1.51 5.65
C ARG A 58 16.09 -0.23 6.47
N THR A 59 16.61 0.85 5.87
CA THR A 59 16.90 2.11 6.56
C THR A 59 15.99 3.24 6.09
N TYR A 60 15.89 4.26 6.94
CA TYR A 60 15.19 5.50 6.59
C TYR A 60 15.76 6.19 5.35
N ARG A 61 17.07 6.06 5.13
CA ARG A 61 17.75 6.60 3.93
C ARG A 61 17.33 5.85 2.67
N ASP A 62 17.23 4.53 2.76
CA ASP A 62 16.78 3.68 1.64
C ASP A 62 15.38 4.08 1.18
N LEU A 63 14.47 4.32 2.13
CA LEU A 63 13.13 4.80 1.84
C LEU A 63 13.16 6.17 1.16
N ALA A 64 13.98 7.09 1.66
CA ALA A 64 14.11 8.44 1.10
C ALA A 64 14.61 8.42 -0.35
N ASP A 65 15.69 7.69 -0.61
CA ASP A 65 16.28 7.54 -1.93
C ASP A 65 15.26 6.90 -2.89
N ARG A 66 14.52 5.87 -2.46
CA ARG A 66 13.51 5.18 -3.29
C ARG A 66 12.31 6.05 -3.62
N VAL A 67 11.75 6.73 -2.63
CA VAL A 67 10.61 7.62 -2.83
C VAL A 67 10.97 8.72 -3.83
N GLN A 68 12.17 9.30 -3.75
CA GLN A 68 12.63 10.29 -4.72
C GLN A 68 12.63 9.75 -6.15
N HIS A 69 13.22 8.57 -6.39
CA HIS A 69 13.25 7.96 -7.73
C HIS A 69 11.84 7.60 -8.22
N ARG A 70 11.00 7.00 -7.37
CA ARG A 70 9.64 6.57 -7.74
C ARG A 70 8.71 7.75 -8.02
N LEU A 71 8.88 8.86 -7.31
CA LEU A 71 8.15 10.10 -7.62
C LEU A 71 8.52 10.62 -9.00
N GLY A 72 9.81 10.63 -9.33
CA GLY A 72 10.28 10.95 -10.69
C GLY A 72 9.66 10.02 -11.74
N ASP A 73 9.66 8.71 -11.50
CA ASP A 73 9.03 7.75 -12.40
C ASP A 73 7.52 8.01 -12.59
N ILE A 74 6.79 8.35 -11.53
CA ILE A 74 5.36 8.68 -11.66
C ILE A 74 5.19 9.95 -12.50
N GLU A 75 5.97 10.98 -12.23
CA GLU A 75 5.84 12.28 -12.90
C GLU A 75 6.29 12.26 -14.37
N ASP A 76 7.36 11.54 -14.69
CA ASP A 76 7.90 11.49 -16.04
C ASP A 76 7.07 10.59 -16.96
N PHE A 77 6.49 9.51 -16.42
CA PHE A 77 5.85 8.47 -17.22
C PHE A 77 4.32 8.49 -17.16
N LEU A 78 3.69 8.99 -16.10
CA LEU A 78 2.24 8.90 -15.92
C LEU A 78 1.55 10.26 -16.02
N ASP A 79 0.34 10.24 -16.58
CA ASP A 79 -0.59 11.36 -16.60
C ASP A 79 -1.92 10.94 -15.95
N PHE A 80 -2.46 11.82 -15.10
CA PHE A 80 -3.73 11.66 -14.40
C PHE A 80 -4.77 12.70 -14.86
N SER A 81 -4.41 13.62 -15.76
CA SER A 81 -5.21 14.79 -16.13
C SER A 81 -6.57 14.46 -16.76
N GLN A 82 -6.69 13.29 -17.39
CA GLN A 82 -7.90 12.85 -18.09
C GLN A 82 -8.86 12.04 -17.20
N GLY A 83 -8.71 12.08 -15.87
CA GLY A 83 -9.56 11.32 -14.94
C GLY A 83 -9.36 9.80 -15.01
N SER A 84 -8.22 9.37 -15.55
CA SER A 84 -7.75 7.98 -15.59
C SER A 84 -6.22 8.00 -15.55
N ILE A 85 -5.59 6.82 -15.52
CA ILE A 85 -4.14 6.68 -15.52
C ILE A 85 -3.70 6.43 -16.95
N GLN A 86 -2.88 7.30 -17.50
CA GLN A 86 -2.34 7.21 -18.85
C GLN A 86 -0.82 7.24 -18.82
N THR A 87 -0.19 6.71 -19.86
CA THR A 87 1.26 6.86 -20.06
C THR A 87 1.54 8.10 -20.90
N LYS A 88 2.59 8.85 -20.55
CA LYS A 88 3.15 9.94 -21.36
C LYS A 88 4.01 9.43 -22.52
N MET A 89 4.38 8.15 -22.49
CA MET A 89 5.26 7.51 -23.46
C MET A 89 4.53 6.47 -24.32
N SER A 90 4.96 6.31 -25.58
CA SER A 90 4.52 5.21 -26.45
C SER A 90 5.12 3.88 -26.00
N SER A 91 4.49 2.77 -26.36
CA SER A 91 4.95 1.42 -25.96
C SER A 91 6.36 1.08 -26.43
N THR A 92 6.78 1.65 -27.56
CA THR A 92 8.13 1.48 -28.12
C THR A 92 9.25 2.11 -27.29
N ARG A 93 8.92 3.07 -26.42
CA ARG A 93 9.88 3.77 -25.56
C ARG A 93 9.91 3.22 -24.13
N MET A 94 8.91 2.41 -23.76
CA MET A 94 8.74 1.90 -22.41
C MET A 94 9.25 0.46 -22.30
N ASN A 95 10.58 0.32 -22.23
CA ASN A 95 11.25 -0.97 -22.03
C ASN A 95 11.59 -1.26 -20.55
N ASP A 96 11.18 -0.41 -19.61
CA ASP A 96 11.42 -0.64 -18.18
C ASP A 96 10.43 -1.67 -17.61
N SER A 97 10.91 -2.90 -17.43
CA SER A 97 10.14 -4.00 -16.85
C SER A 97 9.71 -3.73 -15.40
N ARG A 98 10.49 -2.97 -14.62
CA ARG A 98 10.15 -2.65 -13.23
C ARG A 98 9.00 -1.64 -13.16
N MET A 99 8.98 -0.67 -14.07
CA MET A 99 7.89 0.31 -14.11
C MET A 99 6.57 -0.35 -14.52
N THR A 100 6.60 -1.17 -15.58
CA THR A 100 5.41 -1.93 -16.02
C THR A 100 4.93 -2.91 -14.96
N GLU A 101 5.82 -3.59 -14.23
CA GLU A 101 5.46 -4.42 -13.08
C GLU A 101 4.75 -3.62 -11.99
N ARG A 102 5.31 -2.49 -11.54
CA ARG A 102 4.68 -1.64 -10.52
C ARG A 102 3.31 -1.12 -10.95
N ILE A 103 3.16 -0.75 -12.22
CA ILE A 103 1.86 -0.35 -12.78
C ILE A 103 0.86 -1.51 -12.68
N GLY A 104 1.25 -2.71 -13.12
CA GLY A 104 0.40 -3.89 -13.06
C GLY A 104 -0.06 -4.19 -11.63
N VAL A 105 0.87 -4.11 -10.68
CA VAL A 105 0.62 -4.34 -9.25
C VAL A 105 -0.30 -3.28 -8.67
N SER A 106 -0.02 -2.01 -8.93
CA SER A 106 -0.80 -0.89 -8.41
C SER A 106 -2.22 -0.91 -8.95
N LEU A 107 -2.41 -1.18 -10.25
CA LEU A 107 -3.73 -1.34 -10.85
C LEU A 107 -4.47 -2.57 -10.30
N GLY A 108 -3.79 -3.72 -10.32
CA GLY A 108 -4.38 -5.00 -9.92
C GLY A 108 -4.82 -5.01 -8.46
N LEU A 109 -3.97 -4.60 -7.53
CA LEU A 109 -4.33 -4.53 -6.11
C LEU A 109 -5.46 -3.52 -5.85
N ASN A 110 -5.47 -2.37 -6.54
CA ASN A 110 -6.60 -1.43 -6.44
C ASN A 110 -7.93 -2.05 -6.89
N VAL A 111 -7.95 -2.81 -7.99
CA VAL A 111 -9.16 -3.50 -8.45
C VAL A 111 -9.60 -4.56 -7.43
N ILE A 112 -8.68 -5.40 -6.97
CA ILE A 112 -9.02 -6.48 -6.02
C ILE A 112 -9.44 -5.93 -4.66
N ASN A 113 -8.86 -4.80 -4.22
CA ASN A 113 -9.31 -4.10 -3.02
C ASN A 113 -10.79 -3.73 -3.09
N LYS A 114 -11.26 -3.21 -4.23
CA LYS A 114 -12.68 -2.86 -4.38
C LYS A 114 -13.58 -4.10 -4.43
N PHE A 115 -13.09 -5.25 -4.92
CA PHE A 115 -13.87 -6.51 -4.93
C PHE A 115 -14.11 -7.10 -3.53
N HIS A 116 -13.20 -6.84 -2.58
CA HIS A 116 -13.19 -7.48 -1.26
C HIS A 116 -13.17 -6.51 -0.08
N SER A 117 -13.34 -5.21 -0.35
CA SER A 117 -13.21 -4.14 0.65
C SER A 117 -11.89 -4.23 1.45
N LEU A 118 -10.79 -4.42 0.73
CA LEU A 118 -9.44 -4.49 1.31
C LEU A 118 -8.72 -3.15 1.19
N THR A 119 -7.68 -3.00 2.01
CA THR A 119 -6.75 -1.86 2.00
C THR A 119 -5.32 -2.38 1.85
N GLU A 120 -4.35 -1.48 1.64
CA GLU A 120 -2.92 -1.83 1.64
C GLU A 120 -2.46 -2.56 2.92
N ALA A 121 -3.12 -2.34 4.05
CA ALA A 121 -2.80 -3.00 5.31
C ALA A 121 -3.13 -4.51 5.30
N ASP A 122 -3.95 -4.99 4.38
CA ASP A 122 -4.38 -6.39 4.28
C ASP A 122 -3.40 -7.26 3.48
N TRP A 123 -2.42 -6.66 2.79
CA TRP A 123 -1.50 -7.35 1.87
C TRP A 123 -0.12 -7.66 2.47
N ALA A 124 0.08 -7.44 3.77
CA ALA A 124 1.39 -7.63 4.40
C ALA A 124 1.74 -9.12 4.59
N ILE A 125 3.02 -9.43 4.34
CA ILE A 125 3.59 -10.77 4.41
C ILE A 125 3.57 -11.26 5.86
N THR A 126 2.86 -12.36 6.10
CA THR A 126 2.83 -13.05 7.40
C THR A 126 3.81 -14.22 7.39
N PRO A 127 4.75 -14.31 8.34
CA PRO A 127 5.64 -15.47 8.43
C PRO A 127 4.87 -16.73 8.86
N ASN A 128 5.38 -17.91 8.49
CA ASN A 128 4.83 -19.23 8.86
C ASN A 128 3.49 -19.61 8.20
N VAL A 129 3.16 -19.01 7.05
CA VAL A 129 2.07 -19.53 6.22
C VAL A 129 2.53 -20.83 5.56
N TYR A 130 1.61 -21.78 5.39
CA TYR A 130 1.85 -23.01 4.64
C TYR A 130 0.95 -23.00 3.41
N ILE A 131 1.55 -23.19 2.24
CA ILE A 131 0.86 -23.40 0.97
C ILE A 131 1.03 -24.89 0.63
N GLY A 132 -0.07 -25.65 0.70
CA GLY A 132 -0.01 -27.11 0.70
C GLY A 132 0.84 -27.66 1.86
N SER A 133 1.81 -28.53 1.56
CA SER A 133 2.72 -29.14 2.54
C SER A 133 4.01 -28.35 2.79
N LYS A 134 4.24 -27.26 2.07
CA LYS A 134 5.46 -26.46 2.19
C LYS A 134 5.22 -25.32 3.17
N ARG A 135 6.06 -25.24 4.21
CA ARG A 135 6.24 -24.00 4.95
C ARG A 135 6.70 -22.99 3.93
N VAL A 136 6.04 -21.85 3.87
CA VAL A 136 6.57 -20.69 3.16
C VAL A 136 7.71 -20.13 4.02
N LYS A 137 8.80 -20.91 4.11
CA LYS A 137 10.11 -20.47 4.56
C LYS A 137 10.58 -19.57 3.43
N ASP A 138 10.59 -18.28 3.70
CA ASP A 138 11.00 -17.26 2.74
C ASP A 138 9.99 -17.21 1.58
N PHE A 139 9.03 -16.29 1.65
CA PHE A 139 8.28 -15.92 0.44
C PHE A 139 9.32 -15.41 -0.55
N ASP A 140 9.76 -16.27 -1.47
CA ASP A 140 10.15 -15.82 -2.80
C ASP A 140 8.94 -15.03 -3.32
N TYR A 141 9.07 -13.72 -3.21
CA TYR A 141 8.24 -12.54 -3.49
C TYR A 141 7.14 -12.59 -4.59
N GLN A 142 6.53 -13.72 -4.93
CA GLN A 142 5.89 -13.87 -6.23
C GLN A 142 4.36 -13.79 -6.25
N ILE A 143 3.64 -13.97 -5.13
CA ILE A 143 2.17 -13.89 -5.12
C ILE A 143 1.68 -13.13 -3.88
N PRO A 144 1.30 -11.84 -4.02
CA PRO A 144 0.56 -11.08 -3.02
C PRO A 144 -0.65 -11.85 -2.48
N MET A 145 -0.84 -11.82 -1.16
CA MET A 145 -1.92 -12.49 -0.47
C MET A 145 -2.52 -11.61 0.62
N ALA A 146 -3.84 -11.65 0.73
CA ALA A 146 -4.65 -10.96 1.72
C ALA A 146 -5.72 -11.89 2.27
N SER A 147 -6.52 -11.39 3.21
CA SER A 147 -7.71 -12.06 3.72
C SER A 147 -8.84 -11.06 3.93
N ASP A 148 -10.04 -11.42 3.51
CA ASP A 148 -11.25 -10.63 3.81
C ASP A 148 -11.78 -10.90 5.23
N GLY A 149 -11.25 -11.92 5.91
CA GLY A 149 -11.67 -12.41 7.23
C GLY A 149 -12.41 -13.75 7.17
N SER A 150 -12.98 -14.09 6.02
CA SER A 150 -13.65 -15.36 5.71
C SER A 150 -12.80 -16.28 4.83
N ARG A 151 -11.98 -15.71 3.94
CA ARG A 151 -11.22 -16.40 2.90
C ARG A 151 -9.88 -15.73 2.66
N PHE A 152 -8.95 -16.49 2.07
CA PHE A 152 -7.73 -15.93 1.52
C PHE A 152 -7.94 -15.46 0.09
N ILE A 153 -7.37 -14.29 -0.20
CA ILE A 153 -7.38 -13.66 -1.51
C ILE A 153 -5.93 -13.60 -2.00
N GLN A 154 -5.66 -14.25 -3.11
CA GLN A 154 -4.34 -14.28 -3.75
C GLN A 154 -4.42 -13.48 -5.03
N VAL A 155 -3.31 -12.84 -5.43
CA VAL A 155 -3.28 -12.05 -6.66
C VAL A 155 -1.94 -12.19 -7.36
N GLU A 156 -1.98 -12.43 -8.67
CA GLU A 156 -0.82 -12.30 -9.54
C GLU A 156 -1.08 -11.17 -10.51
N ASN A 157 -0.26 -10.13 -10.38
CA ASN A 157 -0.37 -8.93 -11.16
C ASN A 157 0.67 -8.94 -12.27
N LYS A 158 0.25 -8.58 -13.49
CA LYS A 158 1.12 -8.27 -14.61
C LYS A 158 0.77 -6.88 -15.13
N GLY A 159 1.75 -6.18 -15.68
CA GLY A 159 1.53 -4.87 -16.26
C GLY A 159 2.19 -4.72 -17.62
N SER A 160 1.58 -3.92 -18.48
CA SER A 160 2.08 -3.64 -19.82
C SER A 160 1.69 -2.23 -20.25
N VAL A 161 2.45 -1.68 -21.20
CA VAL A 161 2.09 -0.44 -21.89
C VAL A 161 2.03 -0.73 -23.37
N ASN A 162 0.91 -0.35 -23.98
CA ASN A 162 0.60 -0.60 -25.38
C ASN A 162 0.23 0.71 -26.07
N ASP A 163 0.29 0.75 -27.40
CA ASP A 163 -0.21 1.90 -28.17
C ASP A 163 -1.74 1.99 -28.17
N ASN A 164 -2.43 0.88 -27.89
CA ASN A 164 -3.86 0.84 -27.64
C ASN A 164 -4.20 -0.30 -26.66
N ASN A 165 -4.65 0.06 -25.46
CA ASN A 165 -4.93 -0.86 -24.37
C ASN A 165 -6.25 -1.65 -24.55
N ASN A 166 -7.06 -1.34 -25.56
CA ASN A 166 -8.23 -2.16 -25.93
C ASN A 166 -7.82 -3.47 -26.62
N ASN A 167 -6.60 -3.53 -27.16
CA ASN A 167 -6.11 -4.68 -27.91
C ASN A 167 -5.33 -5.64 -27.00
N LYS A 168 -5.52 -6.95 -27.20
CA LYS A 168 -4.74 -8.00 -26.55
C LYS A 168 -3.47 -8.27 -27.36
N THR A 169 -2.47 -7.42 -27.16
CA THR A 169 -1.15 -7.56 -27.79
C THR A 169 -0.43 -8.85 -27.39
N SER A 170 0.72 -9.12 -28.01
CA SER A 170 1.57 -10.27 -27.67
C SER A 170 2.04 -10.26 -26.22
N SER A 171 2.31 -9.08 -25.64
CA SER A 171 2.67 -8.93 -24.22
C SER A 171 1.52 -9.38 -23.32
N VAL A 172 0.32 -8.85 -23.55
CA VAL A 172 -0.91 -9.20 -22.83
C VAL A 172 -1.22 -10.70 -22.93
N SER A 173 -1.08 -11.28 -24.12
CA SER A 173 -1.27 -12.72 -24.34
C SER A 173 -0.22 -13.59 -23.66
N THR A 174 1.01 -13.09 -23.53
CA THR A 174 2.09 -13.77 -22.81
C THR A 174 1.88 -13.72 -21.30
N HIS A 175 1.42 -12.58 -20.77
CA HIS A 175 1.00 -12.47 -19.37
C HIS A 175 -0.13 -13.43 -19.02
N TYR A 176 -1.17 -13.51 -19.85
CA TYR A 176 -2.26 -14.47 -19.69
C TYR A 176 -1.74 -15.91 -19.60
N ARG A 177 -0.90 -16.34 -20.55
CA ARG A 177 -0.29 -17.69 -20.54
C ARG A 177 0.59 -17.91 -19.30
N SER A 178 1.35 -16.91 -18.88
CA SER A 178 2.18 -16.99 -17.67
C SER A 178 1.35 -17.18 -16.40
N ILE A 179 0.22 -16.48 -16.29
CA ILE A 179 -0.69 -16.61 -15.14
C ILE A 179 -1.33 -18.01 -15.13
N LYS A 180 -1.82 -18.49 -16.27
CA LYS A 180 -2.44 -19.83 -16.36
C LYS A 180 -1.43 -20.98 -16.25
N GLY A 181 -0.20 -20.77 -16.71
CA GLY A 181 0.84 -21.80 -16.83
C GLY A 181 1.42 -22.30 -15.51
N LYS A 182 1.16 -21.64 -14.37
CA LYS A 182 1.64 -22.08 -13.05
C LYS A 182 0.91 -23.31 -12.46
N LYS A 183 0.11 -24.03 -13.25
CA LYS A 183 -0.90 -25.00 -12.80
C LYS A 183 -0.47 -26.47 -12.60
N GLU A 184 0.55 -26.99 -13.28
CA GLU A 184 0.60 -28.46 -13.47
C GLU A 184 0.93 -29.30 -12.22
N SER A 185 1.49 -28.76 -11.13
CA SER A 185 1.88 -29.57 -9.96
C SER A 185 0.89 -29.56 -8.78
N ILE A 186 -0.09 -28.66 -8.76
CA ILE A 186 -0.95 -28.42 -7.58
C ILE A 186 -2.31 -29.11 -7.73
N LEU A 187 -2.86 -29.10 -8.95
CA LEU A 187 -4.13 -29.72 -9.30
C LEU A 187 -4.25 -31.19 -8.92
N ASP A 188 -3.20 -31.96 -9.13
CA ASP A 188 -3.19 -33.38 -8.81
C ASP A 188 -3.20 -33.63 -7.29
N SER A 189 -2.64 -32.69 -6.52
CA SER A 189 -2.60 -32.77 -5.05
C SER A 189 -3.91 -32.35 -4.39
N GLU A 190 -4.60 -31.34 -4.94
CA GLU A 190 -5.84 -30.81 -4.36
C GLU A 190 -7.06 -31.69 -4.73
N LYS A 191 -7.12 -32.21 -5.96
CA LYS A 191 -8.14 -33.22 -6.34
C LYS A 191 -8.02 -34.49 -5.51
N ALA A 192 -6.80 -34.89 -5.13
CA ALA A 192 -6.57 -36.02 -4.24
C ALA A 192 -7.05 -35.79 -2.80
N GLN A 193 -7.21 -34.52 -2.37
CA GLN A 193 -7.60 -34.15 -1.00
C GLN A 193 -9.07 -33.71 -0.87
N GLY A 194 -9.84 -33.64 -1.97
CA GLY A 194 -11.26 -33.31 -1.93
C GLY A 194 -11.57 -31.89 -1.45
N ILE A 195 -10.63 -30.96 -1.60
CA ILE A 195 -10.80 -29.56 -1.22
C ILE A 195 -11.81 -28.91 -2.18
N ALA A 196 -12.83 -28.26 -1.62
CA ALA A 196 -13.85 -27.59 -2.42
C ALA A 196 -13.24 -26.43 -3.22
N ARG A 197 -13.58 -26.37 -4.51
CA ARG A 197 -13.20 -25.27 -5.40
C ARG A 197 -13.67 -23.94 -4.77
N HIS A 198 -12.81 -22.92 -4.78
CA HIS A 198 -13.08 -21.56 -4.28
C HIS A 198 -13.17 -21.34 -2.77
N GLN A 199 -12.67 -22.26 -1.91
CA GLN A 199 -12.44 -21.92 -0.50
C GLN A 199 -11.46 -20.73 -0.34
N ASN A 200 -10.46 -20.66 -1.22
CA ASN A 200 -9.59 -19.51 -1.42
C ASN A 200 -9.82 -18.97 -2.83
N ILE A 201 -9.57 -17.68 -3.02
CA ILE A 201 -9.76 -17.03 -4.31
C ILE A 201 -8.40 -16.56 -4.83
N TYR A 202 -8.15 -16.72 -6.13
CA TYR A 202 -6.94 -16.26 -6.78
C TYR A 202 -7.28 -15.51 -8.05
N TYR A 203 -6.86 -14.24 -8.10
CA TYR A 203 -7.03 -13.39 -9.25
C TYR A 203 -5.74 -13.26 -10.03
N GLY A 204 -5.80 -13.47 -11.34
CA GLY A 204 -4.82 -12.95 -12.27
C GLY A 204 -5.28 -11.60 -12.79
N THR A 205 -4.43 -10.57 -12.71
CA THR A 205 -4.73 -9.25 -13.27
C THR A 205 -3.66 -8.86 -14.29
N ILE A 206 -4.09 -8.24 -15.39
CA ILE A 206 -3.20 -7.68 -16.41
C ILE A 206 -3.58 -6.21 -16.61
N GLY A 207 -2.85 -5.32 -15.95
CA GLY A 207 -2.98 -3.87 -16.10
C GLY A 207 -2.32 -3.38 -17.40
N VAL A 208 -3.05 -2.59 -18.20
CA VAL A 208 -2.57 -2.08 -19.47
C VAL A 208 -2.86 -0.60 -19.59
N LEU A 209 -1.80 0.19 -19.76
CA LEU A 209 -1.91 1.62 -20.04
C LEU A 209 -1.64 1.91 -21.52
N ASP A 210 -2.24 2.99 -22.00
CA ASP A 210 -1.84 3.71 -23.20
C ASP A 210 -1.94 5.21 -22.92
N ASN A 211 -1.77 6.05 -23.95
CA ASN A 211 -1.73 7.51 -23.82
C ASN A 211 -3.06 8.21 -24.13
N HIS A 212 -4.15 7.47 -24.38
CA HIS A 212 -5.41 8.06 -24.89
C HIS A 212 -6.68 7.47 -24.27
N ASN A 213 -6.68 6.19 -23.91
CA ASN A 213 -7.82 5.48 -23.35
C ASN A 213 -7.76 5.44 -21.83
N THR A 214 -8.89 5.09 -21.22
CA THR A 214 -8.97 4.75 -19.80
C THR A 214 -8.08 3.54 -19.50
N ALA A 215 -7.29 3.58 -18.42
CA ALA A 215 -6.49 2.45 -17.95
C ALA A 215 -7.33 1.16 -17.90
N LYS A 216 -6.78 0.06 -18.41
CA LYS A 216 -7.50 -1.21 -18.53
C LYS A 216 -6.92 -2.28 -17.63
N VAL A 217 -7.78 -3.09 -17.02
CA VAL A 217 -7.38 -4.29 -16.27
C VAL A 217 -8.14 -5.50 -16.80
N TRP A 218 -7.40 -6.49 -17.31
CA TRP A 218 -7.97 -7.78 -17.69
C TRP A 218 -7.93 -8.76 -16.53
N LEU A 219 -9.05 -9.42 -16.27
CA LEU A 219 -9.19 -10.45 -15.23
C LEU A 219 -9.03 -11.85 -15.80
N VAL A 220 -8.32 -12.68 -15.03
CA VAL A 220 -8.03 -14.09 -15.29
C VAL A 220 -8.28 -14.86 -13.99
N ASP A 221 -8.88 -16.04 -14.08
CA ASP A 221 -9.11 -17.02 -13.01
C ASP A 221 -8.02 -18.11 -13.05
N PRO A 222 -6.87 -17.89 -12.39
CA PRO A 222 -5.95 -18.96 -12.04
C PRO A 222 -6.54 -19.83 -10.92
N GLU A 223 -5.98 -21.02 -10.70
CA GLU A 223 -6.41 -21.87 -9.59
C GLU A 223 -5.76 -21.45 -8.28
N ALA A 224 -6.60 -21.18 -7.28
CA ALA A 224 -6.15 -20.76 -5.97
C ALA A 224 -5.45 -21.88 -5.22
N TYR A 225 -4.38 -21.52 -4.50
CA TYR A 225 -3.70 -22.42 -3.59
C TYR A 225 -4.50 -22.63 -2.31
N TYR A 226 -4.54 -23.86 -1.81
CA TYR A 226 -5.02 -24.13 -0.46
C TYR A 226 -4.07 -23.56 0.62
N ILE A 227 -4.67 -22.92 1.63
CA ILE A 227 -3.99 -22.28 2.74
C ILE A 227 -4.60 -22.79 4.03
N ASN A 228 -3.80 -23.52 4.82
CA ASN A 228 -4.25 -24.11 6.07
C ASN A 228 -4.06 -23.15 7.25
N TRP A 229 -4.83 -22.06 7.28
CA TRP A 229 -4.81 -21.09 8.38
C TRP A 229 -6.19 -20.42 8.53
N ASN A 230 -6.55 -19.99 9.74
CA ASN A 230 -7.68 -19.11 10.00
C ASN A 230 -7.54 -17.75 9.28
N PRO A 231 -8.45 -17.40 8.33
CA PRO A 231 -8.37 -16.16 7.55
C PRO A 231 -8.49 -14.89 8.40
N LYS A 232 -9.35 -14.87 9.42
CA LYS A 232 -9.52 -13.72 10.32
C LYS A 232 -8.26 -13.44 11.13
N LYS A 233 -7.64 -14.49 11.68
CA LYS A 233 -6.35 -14.40 12.38
C LYS A 233 -5.25 -13.87 11.45
N TYR A 234 -5.20 -14.36 10.20
CA TYR A 234 -4.24 -13.87 9.21
C TYR A 234 -4.45 -12.39 8.91
N LYS A 235 -5.70 -11.94 8.67
CA LYS A 235 -6.02 -10.53 8.40
C LYS A 235 -5.53 -9.62 9.52
N LEU A 236 -5.78 -10.01 10.78
CA LEU A 236 -5.30 -9.28 11.95
C LEU A 236 -3.77 -9.16 11.95
N ILE A 237 -3.06 -10.29 11.80
CA ILE A 237 -1.60 -10.31 11.83
C ILE A 237 -1.01 -9.49 10.69
N SER A 238 -1.56 -9.62 9.48
CA SER A 238 -1.15 -8.85 8.31
C SER A 238 -1.25 -7.34 8.58
N ARG A 239 -2.41 -6.85 9.06
CA ARG A 239 -2.59 -5.45 9.45
C ARG A 239 -1.59 -5.00 10.52
N LEU A 240 -1.36 -5.80 11.55
CA LEU A 240 -0.39 -5.47 12.61
C LEU A 240 1.05 -5.39 12.06
N ILE A 241 1.44 -6.29 11.14
CA ILE A 241 2.75 -6.26 10.47
C ILE A 241 2.87 -5.00 9.61
N TYR A 242 1.83 -4.66 8.85
CA TYR A 242 1.78 -3.43 8.07
C TYR A 242 2.02 -2.19 8.95
N TYR A 243 1.28 -2.07 10.06
CA TYR A 243 1.43 -0.94 10.97
C TYR A 243 2.77 -0.96 11.72
N ALA A 244 3.34 -2.12 12.02
CA ALA A 244 4.68 -2.21 12.59
C ALA A 244 5.76 -1.64 11.64
N LYS A 245 5.67 -1.93 10.34
CA LYS A 245 6.54 -1.32 9.32
C LYS A 245 6.35 0.19 9.26
N LEU A 246 5.11 0.67 9.18
CA LEU A 246 4.80 2.10 9.20
C LEU A 246 5.32 2.81 10.47
N PHE A 247 5.15 2.19 11.64
CA PHE A 247 5.64 2.73 12.91
C PHE A 247 7.15 2.92 12.89
N LYS A 248 7.88 2.00 12.27
CA LYS A 248 9.33 2.12 12.04
C LYS A 248 9.66 3.27 11.09
N GLU A 249 8.96 3.37 9.94
CA GLU A 249 9.15 4.44 8.94
C GLU A 249 8.97 5.85 9.52
N ILE A 250 7.94 6.05 10.35
CA ILE A 250 7.63 7.36 10.95
C ILE A 250 8.34 7.61 12.28
N GLY A 251 9.09 6.64 12.81
CA GLY A 251 9.85 6.79 14.04
C GLY A 251 9.00 6.82 15.32
N ILE A 252 7.99 5.95 15.43
CA ILE A 252 7.27 5.70 16.69
C ILE A 252 8.25 5.21 17.76
N ASN A 253 7.96 5.45 19.05
CA ASN A 253 8.80 4.99 20.15
C ASN A 253 9.20 3.51 20.01
N ILE A 254 10.50 3.21 20.08
CA ILE A 254 11.05 1.86 19.87
C ILE A 254 10.46 0.81 20.82
N ASN A 255 10.04 1.20 22.03
CA ASN A 255 9.39 0.26 22.95
C ASN A 255 8.01 -0.16 22.45
N ILE A 256 7.23 0.76 21.86
CA ILE A 256 5.94 0.44 21.26
C ILE A 256 6.15 -0.51 20.08
N GLN A 257 7.14 -0.21 19.22
CA GLN A 257 7.51 -1.09 18.10
C GLN A 257 7.88 -2.49 18.59
N ASN A 258 8.78 -2.61 19.58
CA ASN A 258 9.21 -3.89 20.12
C ASN A 258 8.05 -4.69 20.72
N GLN A 259 7.16 -4.02 21.47
CA GLN A 259 5.99 -4.69 22.06
C GLN A 259 4.99 -5.15 20.99
N LEU A 260 4.82 -4.38 19.92
CA LEU A 260 3.99 -4.78 18.78
C LEU A 260 4.58 -6.01 18.08
N TYR A 261 5.89 -6.06 17.85
CA TYR A 261 6.55 -7.25 17.29
C TYR A 261 6.41 -8.48 18.18
N ILE A 262 6.62 -8.34 19.49
CA ILE A 262 6.39 -9.43 20.46
C ILE A 262 4.95 -9.93 20.35
N ARG A 263 3.98 -9.01 20.31
CA ARG A 263 2.56 -9.36 20.18
C ARG A 263 2.25 -10.07 18.86
N ILE A 264 2.84 -9.65 17.75
CA ILE A 264 2.69 -10.32 16.45
C ILE A 264 3.16 -11.78 16.56
N GLU A 265 4.33 -12.02 17.16
CA GLU A 265 4.85 -13.37 17.39
C GLU A 265 3.95 -14.21 18.31
N GLU A 266 3.47 -13.62 19.42
CA GLU A 266 2.50 -14.25 20.32
C GLU A 266 1.23 -14.69 19.56
N LEU A 267 0.70 -13.82 18.69
CA LEU A 267 -0.47 -14.11 17.88
C LEU A 267 -0.20 -15.22 16.88
N ILE A 268 0.93 -15.19 16.17
CA ILE A 268 1.31 -16.24 15.21
C ILE A 268 1.32 -17.61 15.90
N GLN A 269 1.98 -17.71 17.06
CA GLN A 269 2.18 -18.97 17.78
C GLN A 269 0.93 -19.45 18.55
N SER A 270 0.05 -18.55 18.96
CA SER A 270 -1.13 -18.91 19.75
C SER A 270 -2.20 -19.64 18.94
N GLN A 271 -2.74 -20.73 19.49
CA GLN A 271 -3.94 -21.36 18.94
C GLN A 271 -5.19 -20.50 19.19
N ASN A 272 -5.31 -19.92 20.38
CA ASN A 272 -6.40 -19.02 20.74
C ASN A 272 -5.91 -17.57 20.77
N TYR A 273 -5.82 -16.96 19.59
CA TYR A 273 -5.34 -15.58 19.47
C TYR A 273 -6.27 -14.56 20.15
N MET A 274 -7.55 -14.88 20.34
CA MET A 274 -8.52 -14.00 20.99
C MET A 274 -8.21 -13.73 22.46
N ASP A 275 -7.37 -14.55 23.10
CA ASP A 275 -6.88 -14.29 24.46
C ASP A 275 -6.09 -12.99 24.57
N PHE A 276 -5.64 -12.41 23.45
CA PHE A 276 -4.91 -11.14 23.39
C PHE A 276 -5.81 -9.94 23.05
N ASN A 277 -7.08 -10.17 22.71
CA ASN A 277 -8.01 -9.10 22.36
C ASN A 277 -8.24 -8.18 23.57
N ASN A 278 -8.22 -6.86 23.33
CA ASN A 278 -8.34 -5.82 24.36
C ASN A 278 -7.29 -5.93 25.49
N LYS A 279 -6.18 -6.65 25.26
CA LYS A 279 -5.01 -6.64 26.14
C LYS A 279 -3.98 -5.70 25.53
N PRO A 280 -3.83 -4.48 26.07
CA PRO A 280 -2.92 -3.49 25.50
C PRO A 280 -1.48 -4.00 25.43
N LEU A 281 -0.70 -3.43 24.53
CA LEU A 281 0.74 -3.65 24.49
C LEU A 281 1.36 -3.27 25.84
N LYS A 282 2.31 -4.07 26.37
CA LYS A 282 2.97 -3.81 27.66
C LYS A 282 3.95 -2.65 27.52
N SER A 283 3.40 -1.45 27.47
CA SER A 283 4.16 -0.22 27.51
C SER A 283 4.41 0.14 28.98
N ASN A 284 5.66 0.19 29.42
CA ASN A 284 6.03 0.70 30.75
C ASN A 284 5.78 2.22 30.91
N HIS A 285 5.01 2.83 30.01
CA HIS A 285 4.93 4.27 29.87
C HIS A 285 3.55 4.76 30.27
N GLY A 286 3.49 5.51 31.37
CA GLY A 286 2.34 6.34 31.67
C GLY A 286 2.02 7.29 30.50
N LEU A 287 0.80 7.82 30.49
CA LEU A 287 0.14 8.67 29.48
C LEU A 287 0.94 9.90 28.92
N ARG A 288 2.22 10.08 29.25
CA ARG A 288 3.00 11.31 29.03
C ARG A 288 4.26 11.17 28.14
N VAL A 289 4.51 10.02 27.52
CA VAL A 289 5.69 9.86 26.63
C VAL A 289 5.36 10.31 25.20
N SER A 290 6.31 10.99 24.55
CA SER A 290 6.21 11.34 23.12
C SER A 290 6.00 10.08 22.28
N MET A 291 4.90 9.98 21.54
CA MET A 291 4.60 8.81 20.71
C MET A 291 5.61 8.66 19.56
N VAL A 292 6.08 9.79 19.03
CA VAL A 292 7.09 9.84 17.97
C VAL A 292 8.43 10.30 18.56
N HIS A 293 9.49 9.58 18.23
CA HIS A 293 10.88 9.88 18.61
C HIS A 293 11.76 9.99 17.36
N THR A 294 11.43 10.93 16.49
CA THR A 294 12.18 11.20 15.26
C THR A 294 12.97 12.51 15.35
N LYS A 295 13.99 12.63 14.50
CA LYS A 295 14.76 13.87 14.31
C LYS A 295 13.94 14.94 13.60
N SER A 296 13.16 14.49 12.62
CA SER A 296 12.35 15.30 11.71
C SER A 296 10.90 14.92 11.93
N PHE A 297 10.20 15.72 12.73
CA PHE A 297 8.82 15.47 13.15
C PHE A 297 7.85 16.16 12.21
N ALA A 298 6.79 15.46 11.83
CA ALA A 298 5.70 16.01 11.06
C ALA A 298 4.37 15.83 11.80
N SER A 299 3.46 16.80 11.64
CA SER A 299 2.09 16.69 12.13
C SER A 299 1.09 17.40 11.22
N ILE A 300 -0.17 16.97 11.33
CA ILE A 300 -1.31 17.63 10.68
C ILE A 300 -2.35 17.97 11.75
N ASN A 301 -3.09 19.07 11.54
CA ASN A 301 -4.23 19.50 12.35
C ASN A 301 -3.93 19.42 13.87
N TYR A 302 -2.90 20.14 14.31
CA TYR A 302 -2.54 20.22 15.74
C TYR A 302 -2.21 18.87 16.41
N ASN A 303 -1.58 17.94 15.67
CA ASN A 303 -1.11 16.63 16.14
C ASN A 303 -2.17 15.52 16.22
N GLU A 304 -3.26 15.65 15.45
CA GLU A 304 -4.19 14.54 15.19
C GLU A 304 -3.54 13.47 14.31
N VAL A 305 -2.63 13.90 13.43
CA VAL A 305 -1.79 13.03 12.61
C VAL A 305 -0.34 13.28 13.00
N LEU A 306 0.43 12.20 13.10
CA LEU A 306 1.80 12.20 13.58
C LEU A 306 2.69 11.43 12.61
N GLY A 307 3.87 11.98 12.32
CA GLY A 307 4.75 11.39 11.33
C GLY A 307 6.19 11.87 11.40
N SER A 308 6.92 11.51 10.35
CA SER A 308 8.26 12.00 10.07
C SER A 308 8.32 12.60 8.67
N PHE A 309 9.42 13.27 8.36
CA PHE A 309 9.69 13.74 7.00
C PHE A 309 11.19 13.71 6.70
N PHE A 310 11.53 13.49 5.44
CA PHE A 310 12.89 13.54 4.93
C PHE A 310 12.96 14.53 3.78
N PHE A 311 14.17 14.99 3.47
CA PHE A 311 14.40 15.82 2.31
C PHE A 311 14.64 14.95 1.07
N ILE A 312 14.08 15.38 -0.05
CA ILE A 312 14.30 14.81 -1.38
C ILE A 312 14.84 15.91 -2.29
N LYS A 313 15.73 15.53 -3.21
CA LYS A 313 16.25 16.43 -4.24
C LYS A 313 15.48 16.24 -5.54
N ARG A 314 14.99 17.34 -6.08
CA ARG A 314 14.26 17.39 -7.36
C ARG A 314 14.86 18.47 -8.25
N ASN A 315 14.40 18.53 -9.51
CA ASN A 315 14.88 19.50 -10.49
C ASN A 315 14.65 20.96 -10.05
N ASP A 316 13.61 21.17 -9.25
CA ASP A 316 13.18 22.45 -8.68
C ASP A 316 13.77 22.74 -7.29
N GLY A 317 14.68 21.90 -6.78
CA GLY A 317 15.39 22.13 -5.52
C GLY A 317 15.19 21.04 -4.47
N ILE A 318 15.46 21.37 -3.21
CA ILE A 318 15.30 20.47 -2.07
C ILE A 318 13.92 20.67 -1.45
N GLN A 319 13.12 19.61 -1.42
CA GLN A 319 11.77 19.59 -0.86
C GLN A 319 11.68 18.58 0.28
N ALA A 320 10.71 18.73 1.18
CA ALA A 320 10.43 17.74 2.21
C ALA A 320 9.35 16.77 1.73
N PHE A 321 9.56 15.47 1.91
CA PHE A 321 8.55 14.43 1.75
C PHE A 321 8.14 13.91 3.14
N MET A 322 6.85 13.94 3.43
CA MET A 322 6.28 13.53 4.70
C MET A 322 5.66 12.13 4.60
N ILE A 323 5.77 11.36 5.70
CA ILE A 323 4.99 10.14 5.94
C ILE A 323 4.44 10.21 7.36
N ALA A 324 3.14 9.99 7.52
CA ALA A 324 2.44 10.13 8.78
C ALA A 324 1.24 9.18 8.89
N ILE A 325 0.71 9.03 10.09
CA ILE A 325 -0.51 8.27 10.39
C ILE A 325 -1.37 8.96 11.46
N PRO A 326 -2.68 8.68 11.52
CA PRO A 326 -3.56 9.17 12.58
C PRO A 326 -3.11 8.70 13.97
N LYS A 327 -3.16 9.61 14.94
CA LYS A 327 -2.90 9.30 16.34
C LYS A 327 -3.92 8.31 16.90
N SER A 328 -5.18 8.38 16.45
CA SER A 328 -6.23 7.42 16.80
C SER A 328 -5.85 6.00 16.39
N LEU A 329 -5.28 5.81 15.21
CA LEU A 329 -4.77 4.52 14.74
C LEU A 329 -3.60 4.02 15.60
N ILE A 330 -2.65 4.89 15.98
CA ILE A 330 -1.57 4.51 16.90
C ILE A 330 -2.17 3.97 18.22
N ASN A 331 -3.14 4.69 18.79
CA ASN A 331 -3.80 4.28 20.02
C ASN A 331 -4.58 2.97 19.87
N LEU A 332 -5.25 2.76 18.73
CA LEU A 332 -5.96 1.53 18.41
C LEU A 332 -5.01 0.32 18.37
N ILE A 333 -3.85 0.47 17.73
CA ILE A 333 -2.82 -0.58 17.72
C ILE A 333 -2.26 -0.82 19.13
N ILE A 334 -2.14 0.20 19.97
CA ILE A 334 -1.68 0.01 21.36
C ILE A 334 -2.75 -0.69 22.22
N SER A 335 -4.04 -0.35 22.05
CA SER A 335 -5.13 -0.93 22.84
C SER A 335 -5.44 -2.38 22.47
N GLN A 336 -5.08 -2.80 21.25
CA GLN A 336 -5.24 -4.17 20.76
C GLN A 336 -6.71 -4.61 20.71
N ASP A 337 -7.61 -3.69 20.35
CA ASP A 337 -9.00 -4.01 20.00
C ASP A 337 -9.05 -4.64 18.61
N PHE A 338 -9.18 -5.96 18.54
CA PHE A 338 -9.05 -6.69 17.28
C PHE A 338 -10.19 -6.43 16.31
N GLU A 339 -11.41 -6.24 16.80
CA GLU A 339 -12.53 -5.95 15.89
C GLU A 339 -12.36 -4.57 15.25
N GLN A 340 -11.95 -3.58 16.04
CA GLN A 340 -11.67 -2.26 15.47
C GLN A 340 -10.47 -2.29 14.51
N ILE A 341 -9.41 -3.06 14.79
CA ILE A 341 -8.27 -3.20 13.87
C ILE A 341 -8.68 -3.89 12.56
N LEU A 342 -9.47 -4.96 12.64
CA LEU A 342 -9.91 -5.75 11.47
C LEU A 342 -10.85 -4.96 10.55
N ASN A 343 -11.63 -4.05 11.11
CA ASN A 343 -12.59 -3.22 10.40
C ASN A 343 -12.12 -1.77 10.21
N TYR A 344 -10.88 -1.46 10.59
CA TYR A 344 -10.35 -0.11 10.47
C TYR A 344 -10.33 0.34 9.01
N GLU A 345 -10.92 1.50 8.78
CA GLU A 345 -10.88 2.26 7.53
C GLU A 345 -10.74 3.73 7.90
N TYR A 346 -9.72 4.40 7.37
CA TYR A 346 -9.51 5.81 7.61
C TYR A 346 -10.39 6.64 6.68
N ILE A 347 -11.37 7.31 7.28
CA ILE A 347 -12.24 8.28 6.61
C ILE A 347 -12.02 9.61 7.31
N ASN A 348 -11.50 10.59 6.58
CA ASN A 348 -11.36 11.95 7.07
C ASN A 348 -11.70 12.94 5.95
N ASP A 349 -12.89 13.51 6.02
CA ASP A 349 -13.36 14.46 5.01
C ASP A 349 -12.51 15.74 4.96
N GLU A 350 -11.88 16.13 6.07
CA GLU A 350 -10.99 17.30 6.10
C GLU A 350 -9.75 17.09 5.24
N MET A 351 -9.27 15.85 5.11
CA MET A 351 -8.11 15.51 4.28
C MET A 351 -8.41 15.61 2.78
N ASN A 352 -9.69 15.72 2.37
CA ASN A 352 -10.04 15.97 0.98
C ASN A 352 -9.69 17.40 0.52
N ASP A 353 -9.58 18.33 1.47
CA ASP A 353 -9.18 19.72 1.26
C ASP A 353 -7.73 19.96 1.75
N LYS A 354 -7.32 21.23 1.79
CA LYS A 354 -6.06 21.65 2.36
C LYS A 354 -6.11 21.54 3.89
N VAL A 355 -5.04 21.03 4.45
CA VAL A 355 -4.84 20.83 5.88
C VAL A 355 -3.62 21.60 6.37
N THR A 356 -3.58 21.87 7.67
CA THR A 356 -2.41 22.52 8.28
C THR A 356 -1.34 21.48 8.54
N VAL A 357 -0.21 21.60 7.84
CA VAL A 357 0.95 20.73 8.02
C VAL A 357 2.02 21.46 8.83
N GLY A 358 2.52 20.83 9.89
CA GLY A 358 3.64 21.31 10.70
C GLY A 358 4.84 20.39 10.56
N LEU A 359 6.01 20.96 10.29
CA LEU A 359 7.29 20.25 10.31
C LEU A 359 8.17 20.83 11.42
N ARG A 360 8.94 19.97 12.09
CA ARG A 360 9.86 20.36 13.17
C ARG A 360 11.17 19.61 13.08
N VAL A 361 12.27 20.33 13.12
CA VAL A 361 13.64 19.80 13.25
C VAL A 361 14.24 20.28 14.57
N ARG A 362 14.85 19.39 15.34
CA ARG A 362 15.54 19.79 16.58
C ARG A 362 16.80 20.61 16.26
N LEU A 363 17.10 21.64 17.06
CA LEU A 363 18.30 22.49 16.84
C LEU A 363 19.60 21.69 16.76
N SER A 364 19.73 20.65 17.58
CA SER A 364 20.92 19.78 17.59
C SER A 364 21.03 18.84 16.39
N GLN A 365 20.08 18.89 15.47
CA GLN A 365 19.92 17.94 14.36
C GLN A 365 19.65 18.65 13.03
N VAL A 366 19.90 19.96 12.97
CA VAL A 366 19.81 20.75 11.74
C VAL A 366 20.89 20.26 10.78
N THR A 367 20.48 20.03 9.54
CA THR A 367 21.36 19.59 8.46
C THR A 367 21.47 20.70 7.40
N GLU A 368 22.39 20.55 6.44
CA GLU A 368 22.55 21.48 5.32
C GLU A 368 21.24 21.58 4.51
N GLU A 369 20.53 20.47 4.34
CA GLU A 369 19.26 20.42 3.61
C GLU A 369 18.17 21.32 4.23
N VAL A 370 18.17 21.52 5.55
CA VAL A 370 17.24 22.46 6.21
C VAL A 370 17.52 23.89 5.78
N GLN A 371 18.79 24.24 5.56
CA GLN A 371 19.22 25.58 5.18
C GLN A 371 19.07 25.81 3.67
N GLU A 372 19.30 24.78 2.87
CA GLU A 372 19.20 24.82 1.41
C GLU A 372 17.76 24.63 0.89
N SER A 373 16.87 24.08 1.70
CA SER A 373 15.46 23.95 1.31
C SER A 373 14.80 25.30 1.15
N GLU A 374 13.86 25.39 0.20
CA GLU A 374 13.00 26.57 0.04
C GLU A 374 11.97 26.73 1.16
N LEU A 375 11.91 25.78 2.09
CA LEU A 375 11.03 25.81 3.24
C LEU A 375 11.57 26.81 4.27
N GLN A 376 10.82 27.88 4.50
CA GLN A 376 11.19 28.94 5.45
C GLN A 376 10.99 28.50 6.91
N PHE A 377 11.90 27.66 7.42
CA PHE A 377 11.90 27.23 8.81
C PHE A 377 12.19 28.41 9.76
N VAL A 378 11.39 28.54 10.83
CA VAL A 378 11.50 29.58 11.84
C VAL A 378 12.10 29.02 13.13
N LEU A 379 13.09 29.71 13.68
CA LEU A 379 13.73 29.32 14.93
C LEU A 379 12.79 29.49 16.13
N ASN A 380 12.46 28.38 16.79
CA ASN A 380 11.77 28.34 18.07
C ASN A 380 12.77 28.12 19.22
N LYS A 381 13.28 29.23 19.77
CA LYS A 381 14.29 29.19 20.85
C LYS A 381 13.81 28.44 22.10
N LYS A 382 12.52 28.55 22.44
CA LYS A 382 11.94 27.92 23.64
C LYS A 382 11.87 26.39 23.49
N ALA A 383 11.42 25.91 22.34
CA ALA A 383 11.33 24.48 22.05
C ALA A 383 12.67 23.86 21.60
N LYS A 384 13.70 24.70 21.39
CA LYS A 384 14.99 24.32 20.82
C LYS A 384 14.82 23.59 19.47
N SER A 385 13.99 24.16 18.59
CA SER A 385 13.70 23.61 17.27
C SER A 385 13.63 24.67 16.18
N TYR A 386 13.69 24.23 14.94
CA TYR A 386 13.23 24.94 13.76
C TYR A 386 11.86 24.37 13.37
N ASP A 387 10.86 25.25 13.25
CA ASP A 387 9.49 24.88 12.94
C ASP A 387 9.10 25.47 11.58
N TYR A 388 8.41 24.69 10.76
CA TYR A 388 7.78 25.14 9.51
C TYR A 388 6.31 24.78 9.55
N GLN A 389 5.46 25.59 8.92
CA GLN A 389 4.04 25.33 8.82
C GLN A 389 3.57 25.67 7.41
N SER A 390 2.69 24.88 6.83
CA SER A 390 2.06 25.16 5.54
C SER A 390 0.57 24.81 5.58
N TYR A 391 -0.17 25.27 4.58
CA TYR A 391 -1.57 24.93 4.37
C TYR A 391 -1.74 24.38 2.97
N GLN A 392 -1.83 23.07 2.85
CA GLN A 392 -1.76 22.37 1.57
C GLN A 392 -2.52 21.05 1.61
N LYS A 393 -2.83 20.52 0.43
CA LYS A 393 -3.38 19.18 0.28
C LYS A 393 -2.27 18.15 0.46
N ILE A 394 -2.61 17.02 1.07
CA ILE A 394 -1.70 15.89 1.32
C ILE A 394 -2.43 14.61 0.91
N ASP A 395 -1.70 13.68 0.30
CA ASP A 395 -2.27 12.41 -0.16
C ASP A 395 -2.53 11.49 1.05
N TYR A 396 -3.61 10.71 1.01
CA TYR A 396 -3.93 9.75 2.06
C TYR A 396 -4.63 8.50 1.53
N THR A 397 -4.53 7.41 2.29
CA THR A 397 -5.19 6.13 1.97
C THR A 397 -6.16 5.71 3.06
N ASN A 398 -7.07 4.81 2.71
CA ASN A 398 -8.03 4.21 3.64
C ASN A 398 -7.36 3.31 4.70
N SER A 399 -6.08 2.95 4.56
CA SER A 399 -5.33 2.29 5.64
C SER A 399 -4.86 3.27 6.73
N GLY A 400 -5.02 4.57 6.50
CA GLY A 400 -4.50 5.62 7.38
C GLY A 400 -3.05 6.03 7.10
N ARG A 401 -2.45 5.60 5.98
CA ARG A 401 -1.18 6.18 5.52
C ARG A 401 -1.45 7.58 4.97
N ILE A 402 -0.67 8.55 5.41
CA ILE A 402 -0.73 9.94 4.94
C ILE A 402 0.67 10.30 4.46
N PHE A 403 0.80 10.81 3.24
CA PHE A 403 2.10 11.05 2.62
C PHE A 403 2.05 12.18 1.59
N GLY A 404 3.21 12.73 1.26
CA GLY A 404 3.30 13.69 0.16
C GLY A 404 4.41 14.71 0.33
N ILE A 405 4.60 15.48 -0.73
CA ILE A 405 5.59 16.57 -0.79
C ILE A 405 5.02 17.78 -0.06
N ILE A 406 5.85 18.39 0.77
CA ILE A 406 5.57 19.65 1.43
C ILE A 406 6.15 20.77 0.59
N SER A 407 5.26 21.58 0.03
CA SER A 407 5.64 22.71 -0.80
C SER A 407 5.97 23.93 0.06
N PRO A 408 6.85 24.83 -0.42
CA PRO A 408 7.03 26.14 0.19
C PRO A 408 5.69 26.87 0.28
N LYS A 409 5.52 27.74 1.29
CA LYS A 409 4.40 28.68 1.29
C LYS A 409 4.50 29.48 0.01
N LEU A 410 3.53 29.33 -0.89
CA LEU A 410 3.32 30.30 -1.95
C LEU A 410 3.19 31.64 -1.24
N GLY A 411 4.14 32.54 -1.48
CA GLY A 411 4.07 33.88 -0.93
C GLY A 411 2.70 34.43 -1.27
N THR A 412 1.93 34.80 -0.24
CA THR A 412 0.81 35.71 -0.41
C THR A 412 1.41 36.97 -1.04
N GLN A 413 1.35 37.06 -2.37
CA GLN A 413 1.30 38.35 -3.04
C GLN A 413 -0.01 38.96 -2.57
N PHE A 414 0.10 39.78 -1.52
CA PHE A 414 -0.96 40.68 -1.11
C PHE A 414 -1.11 41.81 -2.14
#